data_AF-A0A6J5U1F2-F1
#
_entry.id   AF-A0A6J5U1F2-F1
#
_cell.length_a   1.000
_cell.length_b   1.000
_cell.length_c   1.000
_cell.angle_alpha   90.00
_cell.angle_beta   90.00
_cell.angle_gamma   90.00
#
_symmetry.space_group_name_H-M   'P 1'
#
loop_
_entity.id
_entity.type
_entity.pdbx_description
1 polymer ?
#
loop_
_entity_poly.entity_id
_entity_poly.type
_entity_poly.pdbx_seq_one_letter_code
_entity_poly.pdbx_strand_id
1 'polypeptide(L)'
;MARVYLSIAKMKNKLDLFQQLQTRLKESQRSVGDVTADADLSQSAPEKIKAMGQVLSKAREQLYDCNLVTGKLRAMLQTADEQVRSLKKQSTFLSQLAAKTIPNGIHCLSMRLTIDYYLLSPEKRKFPRSENLENPNLYHYALFSDNVLAASVVVNSTVTNAKDPSKHVFHLVTDKLNFGAMNMWFLLNPPGKATIHVENVDEFKWLNSSYCPVLRQLESAAMKNYYFKADHPTTLSSGASNLKYRNPKYLSMLNHLRFYLPQVYPKLDKILFLDDDIVVQKDLTGLWAVDLHGKVNGAVETCGESFHRFDKYLNSQILILQETLIQTHVDGLME
;
A
#
# COMPACT_ATOMS: atom_id res chain seq x y z
N MET A 1 -38.56 -13.91 -11.95
CA MET A 1 -39.56 -14.25 -12.99
C MET A 1 -40.25 -13.05 -13.63
N ALA A 2 -40.83 -12.09 -12.90
CA ALA A 2 -41.54 -10.94 -13.50
C ALA A 2 -40.71 -10.18 -14.56
N ARG A 3 -39.41 -9.93 -14.31
CA ARG A 3 -38.49 -9.29 -15.28
C ARG A 3 -38.29 -10.11 -16.58
N VAL A 4 -38.34 -11.44 -16.48
CA VAL A 4 -38.23 -12.34 -17.65
C VAL A 4 -39.49 -12.21 -18.49
N TYR A 5 -40.67 -12.35 -17.87
CA TYR A 5 -41.94 -12.22 -18.58
C TYR A 5 -42.18 -10.80 -19.12
N LEU A 6 -41.69 -9.76 -18.45
CA LEU A 6 -41.68 -8.39 -19.00
C LEU A 6 -40.92 -8.31 -20.32
N SER A 7 -39.71 -8.85 -20.37
CA SER A 7 -38.93 -8.86 -21.61
C SER A 7 -39.63 -9.66 -22.71
N ILE A 8 -40.21 -10.82 -22.39
CA ILE A 8 -40.90 -11.67 -23.35
C ILE A 8 -42.20 -11.01 -23.83
N ALA A 9 -42.97 -10.39 -22.93
CA ALA A 9 -44.19 -9.65 -23.28
C ALA A 9 -43.88 -8.51 -24.27
N LYS A 10 -42.78 -7.78 -24.05
CA LYS A 10 -42.30 -6.75 -24.98
C LYS A 10 -41.92 -7.33 -26.35
N MET A 11 -41.21 -8.46 -26.38
CA MET A 11 -40.83 -9.14 -27.62
C MET A 11 -42.04 -9.68 -28.41
N LYS A 12 -43.05 -10.22 -27.71
CA LYS A 12 -44.29 -10.75 -28.31
C LYS A 12 -45.38 -9.69 -28.52
N ASN A 13 -45.06 -8.41 -28.33
CA ASN A 13 -45.97 -7.26 -28.46
C ASN A 13 -47.26 -7.36 -27.61
N LYS A 14 -47.19 -7.99 -26.43
CA LYS A 14 -48.30 -8.11 -25.46
C LYS A 14 -48.27 -6.93 -24.49
N LEU A 15 -48.69 -5.76 -24.97
CA LEU A 15 -48.55 -4.48 -24.26
C LEU A 15 -49.35 -4.41 -22.95
N ASP A 16 -50.58 -4.94 -22.91
CA ASP A 16 -51.40 -4.95 -21.69
C ASP A 16 -50.74 -5.74 -20.56
N LEU A 17 -50.19 -6.91 -20.90
CA LEU A 17 -49.53 -7.78 -19.94
C LEU A 17 -48.17 -7.19 -19.51
N PHE A 18 -47.47 -6.52 -20.43
CA PHE A 18 -46.26 -5.76 -20.12
C PHE A 18 -46.54 -4.66 -19.08
N GLN A 19 -47.57 -3.84 -19.28
CA GLN A 19 -47.93 -2.78 -18.33
C GLN A 19 -48.37 -3.33 -16.97
N GLN A 20 -49.16 -4.40 -16.94
CA GLN A 20 -49.58 -5.07 -15.71
C GLN A 20 -48.38 -5.60 -14.92
N LEU A 21 -47.45 -6.30 -15.58
CA LEU A 21 -46.23 -6.80 -14.96
C LEU A 21 -45.33 -5.65 -14.46
N GLN A 22 -45.24 -4.55 -15.21
CA GLN A 22 -44.38 -3.42 -14.84
C GLN A 22 -44.92 -2.69 -13.61
N THR A 23 -46.25 -2.51 -13.54
CA THR A 23 -46.95 -1.90 -12.41
C THR A 23 -46.74 -2.74 -11.16
N ARG A 24 -47.05 -4.05 -11.23
CA ARG A 24 -46.88 -4.96 -10.10
C ARG A 24 -45.42 -5.07 -9.66
N LEU A 25 -44.47 -5.02 -10.60
CA LEU A 25 -43.04 -5.07 -10.28
C LEU A 25 -42.62 -3.83 -9.46
N LYS A 26 -43.03 -2.64 -9.86
CA LYS A 26 -42.74 -1.40 -9.13
C LYS A 26 -43.37 -1.40 -7.72
N GLU A 27 -44.62 -1.84 -7.60
CA GLU A 27 -45.31 -1.96 -6.30
C GLU A 27 -44.61 -2.94 -5.38
N SER A 28 -44.16 -4.09 -5.90
CA SER A 28 -43.42 -5.09 -5.14
C SER A 28 -42.05 -4.53 -4.71
N GLN A 29 -41.31 -3.86 -5.60
CA GLN A 29 -40.03 -3.25 -5.27
C GLN A 29 -40.15 -2.17 -4.18
N ARG A 30 -41.19 -1.34 -4.22
CA ARG A 30 -41.44 -0.33 -3.17
C ARG A 30 -41.81 -0.92 -1.82
N SER A 31 -42.45 -2.09 -1.83
CA SER A 31 -42.93 -2.73 -0.59
C SER A 31 -41.88 -3.61 0.07
N VAL A 32 -40.85 -4.04 -0.69
CA VAL A 32 -39.76 -4.91 -0.23
C VAL A 32 -38.44 -4.16 -0.07
N GLY A 33 -38.22 -3.07 -0.84
CA GLY A 33 -37.05 -2.17 -0.87
C GLY A 33 -35.90 -2.50 0.07
N ASP A 34 -35.94 -1.94 1.28
CA ASP A 34 -34.86 -2.02 2.28
C ASP A 34 -35.21 -2.97 3.45
N VAL A 35 -36.24 -3.78 3.31
CA VAL A 35 -36.72 -4.68 4.36
C VAL A 35 -35.80 -5.90 4.46
N THR A 36 -35.27 -6.17 5.66
CA THR A 36 -34.32 -7.29 5.91
C THR A 36 -34.95 -8.48 6.62
N ALA A 37 -36.13 -8.32 7.24
CA ALA A 37 -36.90 -9.38 7.87
C ALA A 37 -38.39 -9.27 7.55
N ASP A 38 -39.12 -10.40 7.54
CA ASP A 38 -40.56 -10.45 7.22
C ASP A 38 -41.41 -9.59 8.16
N ALA A 39 -40.95 -9.35 9.39
CA ALA A 39 -41.62 -8.50 10.38
C ALA A 39 -41.67 -7.02 9.97
N ASP A 40 -40.74 -6.55 9.13
CA ASP A 40 -40.65 -5.14 8.71
C ASP A 40 -41.46 -4.86 7.42
N LEU A 41 -42.17 -5.87 6.90
CA LEU A 41 -43.02 -5.71 5.73
C LEU A 41 -44.30 -4.92 6.06
N SER A 42 -44.70 -4.04 5.15
CA SER A 42 -45.98 -3.32 5.30
C SER A 42 -47.15 -4.31 5.39
N GLN A 43 -48.20 -3.97 6.14
CA GLN A 43 -49.43 -4.78 6.23
C GLN A 43 -50.07 -5.08 4.85
N SER A 44 -49.80 -4.25 3.83
CA SER A 44 -50.25 -4.43 2.44
C SER A 44 -49.42 -5.42 1.61
N ALA A 45 -48.30 -5.94 2.14
CA ALA A 45 -47.38 -6.81 1.41
C ALA A 45 -48.00 -8.15 0.97
N PRO A 46 -48.79 -8.86 1.81
CA PRO A 46 -49.44 -10.12 1.39
C PRO A 46 -50.37 -9.95 0.19
N GLU A 47 -51.15 -8.86 0.17
CA GLU A 47 -52.06 -8.53 -0.93
C GLU A 47 -51.30 -8.25 -2.23
N LYS A 48 -50.20 -7.50 -2.15
CA LYS A 48 -49.34 -7.19 -3.30
C LYS A 48 -48.63 -8.43 -3.84
N ILE A 49 -48.18 -9.34 -2.97
CA ILE A 49 -47.61 -10.64 -3.37
C ILE A 49 -48.67 -11.46 -4.11
N LYS A 50 -49.90 -11.52 -3.59
CA LYS A 50 -51.01 -12.23 -4.24
C LYS A 50 -51.33 -11.63 -5.61
N ALA A 51 -51.40 -10.31 -5.71
CA ALA A 51 -51.64 -9.60 -6.97
C ALA A 51 -50.52 -9.83 -8.01
N MET A 52 -49.25 -9.84 -7.58
CA MET A 52 -48.13 -10.21 -8.44
C MET A 52 -48.24 -11.68 -8.91
N GLY A 53 -48.58 -12.60 -8.01
CA GLY A 53 -48.77 -14.02 -8.31
C GLY A 53 -49.83 -14.26 -9.39
N GLN A 54 -50.96 -13.56 -9.32
CA GLN A 54 -52.02 -13.64 -10.33
C GLN A 54 -51.52 -13.21 -11.72
N VAL A 55 -50.82 -12.08 -11.81
CA VAL A 55 -50.28 -11.59 -13.09
C VAL A 55 -49.19 -12.51 -13.63
N LEU A 56 -48.36 -13.09 -12.76
CA LEU A 56 -47.35 -14.08 -13.14
C LEU A 56 -47.97 -15.38 -13.65
N SER A 57 -49.07 -15.87 -13.06
CA SER A 57 -49.78 -17.06 -13.55
C SER A 57 -50.33 -16.81 -14.96
N LYS A 58 -50.99 -15.68 -15.16
CA LYS A 58 -51.48 -15.25 -16.49
C LYS A 58 -50.34 -15.10 -17.50
N ALA A 59 -49.20 -14.55 -17.08
CA ALA A 59 -48.02 -14.44 -17.94
C ALA A 59 -47.41 -15.79 -18.29
N ARG A 60 -47.40 -16.75 -17.36
CA ARG A 60 -46.94 -18.12 -17.62
C ARG A 60 -47.81 -18.77 -18.69
N GLU A 61 -49.13 -18.74 -18.56
CA GLU A 61 -50.04 -19.36 -19.53
C GLU A 61 -49.87 -18.80 -20.95
N GLN A 62 -49.66 -17.49 -21.09
CA GLN A 62 -49.61 -16.83 -22.40
C GLN A 62 -48.20 -16.72 -23.02
N LEU A 63 -47.15 -16.71 -22.19
CA LEU A 63 -45.79 -16.36 -22.63
C LEU A 63 -44.76 -17.45 -22.37
N TYR A 64 -45.08 -18.51 -21.61
CA TYR A 64 -44.10 -19.53 -21.26
C TYR A 64 -43.66 -20.33 -22.49
N ASP A 65 -42.35 -20.33 -22.69
CA ASP A 65 -41.64 -21.14 -23.66
C ASP A 65 -40.31 -21.47 -22.98
N CYS A 66 -40.01 -22.76 -22.81
CA CYS A 66 -38.85 -23.22 -22.06
C CYS A 66 -37.53 -22.69 -22.66
N ASN A 67 -37.41 -22.67 -23.98
CA ASN A 67 -36.21 -22.20 -24.66
C ASN A 67 -36.07 -20.69 -24.54
N LEU A 68 -37.16 -19.94 -24.70
CA LEU A 68 -37.17 -18.49 -24.60
C LEU A 68 -36.89 -18.01 -23.17
N VAL A 69 -37.52 -18.64 -22.18
CA VAL A 69 -37.32 -18.34 -20.76
C VAL A 69 -35.90 -18.67 -20.34
N THR A 70 -35.38 -19.86 -20.71
CA THR A 70 -34.02 -20.28 -20.38
C THR A 70 -32.99 -19.36 -21.04
N GLY A 71 -33.17 -19.03 -22.33
CA GLY A 71 -32.31 -18.09 -23.04
C GLY A 71 -32.30 -16.71 -22.39
N LYS A 72 -33.47 -16.21 -21.96
CA LYS A 72 -33.56 -14.91 -21.28
C LYS A 72 -32.91 -14.92 -19.90
N LEU A 73 -33.12 -15.99 -19.11
CA LEU A 73 -32.47 -16.15 -17.82
C LEU A 73 -30.95 -16.21 -17.97
N ARG A 74 -30.45 -16.95 -18.96
CA ARG A 74 -29.01 -17.02 -19.27
C ARG A 74 -28.45 -15.64 -19.64
N ALA A 75 -29.13 -14.89 -20.50
CA ALA A 75 -28.69 -13.54 -20.86
C ALA A 75 -28.70 -12.59 -19.65
N MET A 76 -29.74 -12.66 -18.80
CA MET A 76 -29.79 -11.87 -17.56
C MET A 76 -28.67 -12.25 -16.58
N LEU A 77 -28.34 -13.54 -16.47
CA LEU A 77 -27.24 -14.03 -15.65
C LEU A 77 -25.89 -13.51 -16.17
N GLN A 78 -25.65 -13.59 -17.48
CA GLN A 78 -24.44 -13.07 -18.11
C GLN A 78 -24.30 -11.56 -17.89
N THR A 79 -25.37 -10.78 -18.09
CA THR A 79 -25.35 -9.34 -17.81
C THR A 79 -25.08 -9.03 -16.34
N ALA A 80 -25.68 -9.80 -15.42
CA ALA A 80 -25.43 -9.63 -13.99
C ALA A 80 -23.97 -9.97 -13.62
N ASP A 81 -23.42 -11.04 -14.19
CA ASP A 81 -22.01 -11.43 -14.00
C ASP A 81 -21.05 -10.36 -14.54
N GLU A 82 -21.33 -9.81 -15.73
CA GLU A 82 -20.56 -8.70 -16.31
C GLU A 82 -20.61 -7.44 -15.44
N GLN A 83 -21.78 -7.11 -14.88
CA GLN A 83 -21.93 -5.99 -13.94
C GLN A 83 -21.12 -6.20 -12.66
N VAL A 84 -21.21 -7.39 -12.04
CA VAL A 84 -20.42 -7.74 -10.85
C VAL A 84 -18.93 -7.66 -11.15
N ARG A 85 -18.50 -8.19 -12.30
CA ARG A 85 -17.10 -8.13 -12.72
C ARG A 85 -16.62 -6.70 -12.93
N SER A 86 -17.44 -5.83 -13.51
CA SER A 86 -17.14 -4.40 -13.68
C SER A 86 -17.01 -3.68 -12.33
N LEU A 87 -17.98 -3.87 -11.43
CA LEU A 87 -17.95 -3.29 -10.08
C LEU A 87 -16.75 -3.77 -9.27
N LYS A 88 -16.39 -5.06 -9.37
CA LYS A 88 -15.21 -5.63 -8.72
C LYS A 88 -13.91 -4.98 -9.22
N LYS A 89 -13.80 -4.71 -10.53
CA LYS A 89 -12.65 -3.97 -11.10
C LYS A 89 -12.58 -2.55 -10.52
N GLN A 90 -13.71 -1.84 -10.49
CA GLN A 90 -13.77 -0.47 -9.97
C GLN A 90 -13.44 -0.41 -8.47
N SER A 91 -13.98 -1.34 -7.67
CA SER A 91 -13.66 -1.49 -6.25
C SER A 91 -12.17 -1.76 -6.02
N THR A 92 -11.57 -2.66 -6.81
CA THR A 92 -10.13 -2.94 -6.72
C THR A 92 -9.30 -1.70 -7.05
N PHE A 93 -9.67 -0.97 -8.09
CA PHE A 93 -9.00 0.28 -8.47
C PHE A 93 -9.09 1.34 -7.37
N LEU A 94 -10.28 1.58 -6.81
CA LEU A 94 -10.49 2.55 -5.74
C LEU A 94 -9.74 2.17 -4.46
N SER A 95 -9.71 0.87 -4.11
CA SER A 95 -8.95 0.37 -2.96
C SER A 95 -7.44 0.62 -3.14
N GLN A 96 -6.91 0.41 -4.35
CA GLN A 96 -5.51 0.70 -4.66
C GLN A 96 -5.22 2.20 -4.65
N LEU A 97 -6.14 3.03 -5.15
CA LEU A 97 -6.00 4.49 -5.11
C LEU A 97 -5.97 4.98 -3.66
N ALA A 98 -6.91 4.52 -2.83
CA ALA A 98 -6.98 4.87 -1.42
C ALA A 98 -5.71 4.44 -0.66
N ALA A 99 -5.19 3.24 -0.93
CA ALA A 99 -3.95 2.76 -0.31
C ALA A 99 -2.69 3.54 -0.73
N LYS A 100 -2.72 4.28 -1.84
CA LYS A 100 -1.59 5.04 -2.38
C LYS A 100 -1.69 6.55 -2.16
N THR A 101 -2.90 7.06 -1.91
CA THR A 101 -3.13 8.50 -1.80
C THR A 101 -2.76 8.97 -0.40
N ILE A 102 -1.98 10.04 -0.32
CA ILE A 102 -1.68 10.70 0.95
C ILE A 102 -2.90 11.55 1.33
N PRO A 103 -3.46 11.42 2.55
CA PRO A 103 -4.53 12.30 3.01
C PRO A 103 -4.14 13.77 2.87
N ASN A 104 -5.05 14.61 2.38
CA ASN A 104 -4.78 16.03 2.09
C ASN A 104 -4.15 16.78 3.27
N GLY A 105 -4.57 16.48 4.51
CA GLY A 105 -3.99 17.10 5.70
C GLY A 105 -2.49 16.80 5.88
N ILE A 106 -2.07 15.55 5.65
CA ILE A 106 -0.66 15.15 5.71
C ILE A 106 0.12 15.80 4.57
N HIS A 107 -0.47 15.83 3.37
CA HIS A 107 0.16 16.49 2.23
C HIS A 107 0.38 17.99 2.46
N CYS A 108 -0.63 18.71 2.98
CA CYS A 108 -0.52 20.12 3.35
C CYS A 108 0.53 20.36 4.45
N LEU A 109 0.62 19.45 5.44
CA LEU A 109 1.66 19.52 6.47
C LEU A 109 3.05 19.44 5.85
N SER A 110 3.31 18.43 4.99
CA SER A 110 4.62 18.29 4.32
C SER A 110 4.96 19.52 3.48
N MET A 111 4.00 20.05 2.69
CA MET A 111 4.24 21.26 1.91
C MET A 111 4.59 22.47 2.78
N ARG A 112 3.86 22.68 3.88
CA ARG A 112 4.11 23.80 4.80
C ARG A 112 5.49 23.69 5.44
N LEU A 113 5.85 22.51 5.95
CA LEU A 113 7.17 22.26 6.53
C LEU A 113 8.30 22.49 5.52
N THR A 114 8.11 22.06 4.27
CA THR A 114 9.08 22.32 3.19
C THR A 114 9.25 23.82 2.92
N ILE A 115 8.16 24.59 2.84
CA ILE A 115 8.23 26.04 2.67
C ILE A 115 8.98 26.68 3.85
N ASP A 116 8.60 26.33 5.08
CA ASP A 116 9.22 26.87 6.29
C ASP A 116 10.73 26.57 6.33
N TYR A 117 11.15 25.36 5.93
CA TYR A 117 12.57 24.98 5.83
C TYR A 117 13.36 25.90 4.90
N TYR A 118 12.85 26.13 3.69
CA TYR A 118 13.55 26.92 2.69
C TYR A 118 13.50 28.42 2.97
N LEU A 119 12.58 28.89 3.84
CA LEU A 119 12.56 30.24 4.37
C LEU A 119 13.56 30.46 5.53
N LEU A 120 13.98 29.42 6.25
CA LEU A 120 15.00 29.54 7.29
C LEU A 120 16.36 29.95 6.71
N SER A 121 17.13 30.74 7.47
CA SER A 121 18.53 31.00 7.13
C SER A 121 19.38 29.72 7.23
N PRO A 122 20.44 29.57 6.42
CA PRO A 122 21.27 28.36 6.44
C PRO A 122 21.84 27.98 7.81
N GLU A 123 22.12 28.98 8.66
CA GLU A 123 22.61 28.77 10.04
C GLU A 123 21.58 28.06 10.92
N LYS A 124 20.29 28.36 10.72
CA LYS A 124 19.17 27.76 11.47
C LYS A 124 18.77 26.38 10.96
N ARG A 125 19.34 25.93 9.83
CA ARG A 125 19.08 24.60 9.26
C ARG A 125 20.03 23.52 9.81
N LYS A 126 21.00 23.91 10.64
CA LYS A 126 22.01 22.99 11.18
C LYS A 126 21.47 22.26 12.40
N PHE A 127 21.54 20.92 12.38
CA PHE A 127 21.32 20.11 13.57
C PHE A 127 22.50 20.21 14.54
N PRO A 128 22.25 20.13 15.86
CA PRO A 128 23.32 20.05 16.85
C PRO A 128 24.01 18.68 16.81
N ARG A 129 25.18 18.57 17.45
CA ARG A 129 25.92 17.31 17.66
C ARG A 129 26.34 16.59 16.37
N SER A 130 26.75 17.35 15.35
CA SER A 130 27.27 16.78 14.10
C SER A 130 28.55 15.97 14.28
N GLU A 131 29.29 16.21 15.36
CA GLU A 131 30.48 15.43 15.76
C GLU A 131 30.16 13.95 16.07
N ASN A 132 28.90 13.63 16.36
CA ASN A 132 28.47 12.26 16.67
C ASN A 132 28.24 11.39 15.42
N LEU A 133 28.17 11.98 14.22
CA LEU A 133 27.65 11.28 13.02
C LEU A 133 28.50 10.08 12.59
N GLU A 134 29.80 10.12 12.86
CA GLU A 134 30.75 9.07 12.48
C GLU A 134 31.42 8.39 13.69
N ASN A 135 30.94 8.64 14.91
CA ASN A 135 31.56 8.09 16.12
C ASN A 135 31.11 6.63 16.36
N PRO A 136 31.97 5.62 16.12
CA PRO A 136 31.57 4.22 16.18
C PRO A 136 31.14 3.74 17.59
N ASN A 137 31.43 4.53 18.63
CA ASN A 137 31.04 4.22 20.01
C ASN A 137 29.57 4.56 20.32
N LEU A 138 28.82 5.12 19.37
CA LEU A 138 27.42 5.49 19.53
C LEU A 138 26.47 4.49 18.85
N TYR A 139 25.20 4.55 19.20
CA TYR A 139 24.16 3.68 18.63
C TYR A 139 23.57 4.33 17.38
N HIS A 140 24.01 3.87 16.22
CA HIS A 140 23.60 4.40 14.92
C HIS A 140 22.39 3.66 14.34
N TYR A 141 21.37 4.41 13.98
CA TYR A 141 20.14 3.92 13.38
C TYR A 141 20.02 4.44 11.95
N ALA A 142 19.77 3.57 10.98
CA ALA A 142 19.37 3.95 9.63
C ALA A 142 17.86 3.84 9.51
N LEU A 143 17.21 4.89 9.03
CA LEU A 143 15.77 4.91 8.80
C LEU A 143 15.47 5.61 7.47
N PHE A 144 14.95 4.87 6.51
CA PHE A 144 14.73 5.36 5.15
C PHE A 144 13.24 5.52 4.90
N SER A 145 12.76 6.75 4.72
CA SER A 145 11.32 7.03 4.61
C SER A 145 11.04 8.33 3.84
N ASP A 146 9.95 8.32 3.08
CA ASP A 146 9.34 9.50 2.46
C ASP A 146 8.20 10.09 3.32
N ASN A 147 7.95 9.52 4.50
CA ASN A 147 6.86 9.89 5.38
C ASN A 147 7.38 10.49 6.69
N VAL A 148 7.26 11.82 6.80
CA VAL A 148 7.70 12.59 7.97
C VAL A 148 7.06 12.11 9.27
N LEU A 149 5.77 11.77 9.27
CA LEU A 149 5.07 11.34 10.47
C LEU A 149 5.53 9.95 10.90
N ALA A 150 5.66 9.02 9.95
CA ALA A 150 6.16 7.67 10.21
C ALA A 150 7.57 7.73 10.82
N ALA A 151 8.48 8.47 10.17
CA ALA A 151 9.82 8.66 10.68
C ALA A 151 9.84 9.30 12.08
N SER A 152 8.98 10.29 12.32
CA SER A 152 8.86 10.92 13.63
C SER A 152 8.44 9.94 14.74
N VAL A 153 7.52 9.01 14.43
CA VAL A 153 7.04 8.01 15.40
C VAL A 153 8.15 7.03 15.73
N VAL A 154 8.89 6.53 14.74
CA VAL A 154 10.01 5.60 14.96
C VAL A 154 11.09 6.26 15.81
N VAL A 155 11.53 7.46 15.44
CA VAL A 155 12.57 8.19 16.20
C VAL A 155 12.08 8.48 17.62
N ASN A 156 10.88 9.05 17.77
CA ASN A 156 10.38 9.47 19.07
C ASN A 156 10.13 8.26 20.00
N SER A 157 9.57 7.17 19.48
CA SER A 157 9.37 5.94 20.26
C SER A 157 10.71 5.30 20.66
N THR A 158 11.71 5.30 19.78
CA THR A 158 13.05 4.79 20.09
C THR A 158 13.71 5.64 21.18
N VAL A 159 13.67 6.96 21.05
CA VAL A 159 14.27 7.89 22.02
C VAL A 159 13.55 7.85 23.37
N THR A 160 12.22 7.80 23.38
CA THR A 160 11.43 7.78 24.62
C THR A 160 11.72 6.53 25.45
N ASN A 161 12.01 5.40 24.79
CA ASN A 161 12.30 4.13 25.46
C ASN A 161 13.80 3.89 25.67
N ALA A 162 14.67 4.80 25.21
CA ALA A 162 16.11 4.69 25.39
C ALA A 162 16.54 5.03 26.82
N LYS A 163 17.48 4.25 27.37
CA LYS A 163 18.06 4.53 28.70
C LYS A 163 18.90 5.81 28.72
N ASP A 164 19.64 6.06 27.65
CA ASP A 164 20.46 7.26 27.48
C ASP A 164 20.31 7.82 26.06
N PRO A 165 19.31 8.68 25.81
CA PRO A 165 19.06 9.29 24.50
C PRO A 165 20.26 10.00 23.88
N SER A 166 21.25 10.44 24.67
CA SER A 166 22.40 11.19 24.16
C SER A 166 23.37 10.36 23.32
N LYS A 167 23.26 9.02 23.41
CA LYS A 167 24.09 8.07 22.66
C LYS A 167 23.47 7.58 21.34
N HIS A 168 22.25 8.03 21.02
CA HIS A 168 21.52 7.57 19.85
C HIS A 168 21.69 8.56 18.70
N VAL A 169 22.05 8.04 17.53
CA VAL A 169 22.26 8.80 16.29
C VAL A 169 21.36 8.24 15.22
N PHE A 170 20.42 9.03 14.71
CA PHE A 170 19.52 8.62 13.64
C PHE A 170 19.94 9.26 12.33
N HIS A 171 20.21 8.42 11.34
CA HIS A 171 20.46 8.80 9.97
C HIS A 171 19.20 8.54 9.14
N LEU A 172 18.49 9.63 8.84
CA LEU A 172 17.23 9.65 8.13
C LEU A 172 17.49 9.90 6.65
N VAL A 173 17.25 8.92 5.80
CA VAL A 173 17.39 9.11 4.34
C VAL A 173 16.02 9.26 3.71
N THR A 174 15.85 10.32 2.94
CA THR A 174 14.59 10.66 2.26
C THR A 174 14.87 11.09 0.82
N ASP A 175 13.82 11.18 0.00
CA ASP A 175 13.90 11.78 -1.33
C ASP A 175 13.98 13.31 -1.29
N LYS A 176 14.37 13.91 -2.41
CA LYS A 176 14.43 15.37 -2.59
C LYS A 176 13.11 16.10 -2.30
N LEU A 177 11.96 15.46 -2.54
CA LEU A 177 10.65 16.11 -2.37
C LEU A 177 10.30 16.28 -0.88
N ASN A 178 10.69 15.30 -0.06
CA ASN A 178 10.41 15.26 1.37
C ASN A 178 11.57 15.77 2.23
N PHE A 179 12.75 15.99 1.65
CA PHE A 179 13.95 16.48 2.35
C PHE A 179 13.68 17.75 3.18
N GLY A 180 13.03 18.76 2.60
CA GLY A 180 12.73 19.99 3.34
C GLY A 180 11.79 19.76 4.52
N ALA A 181 10.70 19.00 4.30
CA ALA A 181 9.73 18.69 5.34
C ALA A 181 10.35 17.88 6.49
N MET A 182 11.16 16.86 6.16
CA MET A 182 11.83 16.00 7.13
C MET A 182 12.78 16.82 8.01
N ASN A 183 13.63 17.67 7.40
CA ASN A 183 14.52 18.56 8.16
C ASN A 183 13.73 19.49 9.07
N MET A 184 12.73 20.19 8.54
CA MET A 184 11.95 21.15 9.32
C MET A 184 11.26 20.51 10.51
N TRP A 185 10.70 19.31 10.33
CA TRP A 185 10.02 18.59 11.41
C TRP A 185 10.93 18.36 12.60
N PHE A 186 12.13 17.83 12.37
CA PHE A 186 13.07 17.54 13.46
C PHE A 186 13.77 18.78 14.01
N LEU A 187 13.85 19.88 13.24
CA LEU A 187 14.28 21.18 13.77
C LEU A 187 13.24 21.78 14.72
N LEU A 188 11.94 21.68 14.38
CA LEU A 188 10.84 22.14 15.22
C LEU A 188 10.56 21.22 16.42
N ASN A 189 10.84 19.92 16.25
CA ASN A 189 10.57 18.88 17.25
C ASN A 189 11.83 18.06 17.55
N PRO A 190 12.84 18.63 18.23
CA PRO A 190 14.06 17.89 18.56
C PRO A 190 13.75 16.68 19.47
N PRO A 191 14.19 15.46 19.11
CA PRO A 191 13.88 14.25 19.87
C PRO A 191 14.84 14.11 21.07
N GLY A 192 14.63 14.95 22.08
CA GLY A 192 15.43 14.94 23.31
C GLY A 192 16.91 15.24 23.07
N LYS A 193 17.79 14.31 23.48
CA LYS A 193 19.25 14.43 23.32
C LYS A 193 19.83 13.59 22.18
N ALA A 194 19.01 12.92 21.39
CA ALA A 194 19.51 12.16 20.25
C ALA A 194 20.09 13.08 19.17
N THR A 195 21.06 12.57 18.41
CA THR A 195 21.57 13.24 17.21
C THR A 195 20.67 12.87 16.02
N ILE A 196 20.30 13.87 15.23
CA ILE A 196 19.51 13.69 14.01
C ILE A 196 20.34 14.14 12.80
N HIS A 197 20.36 13.30 11.79
CA HIS A 197 20.91 13.60 10.49
C HIS A 197 19.86 13.28 9.42
N VAL A 198 19.65 14.21 8.49
CA VAL A 198 18.73 14.00 7.36
C VAL A 198 19.54 14.11 6.08
N GLU A 199 19.46 13.09 5.25
CA GLU A 199 20.16 12.96 3.98
C GLU A 199 19.18 12.83 2.84
N ASN A 200 19.57 13.38 1.69
CA ASN A 200 18.83 13.25 0.45
C ASN A 200 19.45 12.13 -0.40
N VAL A 201 18.68 11.08 -0.69
CA VAL A 201 19.16 9.96 -1.53
C VAL A 201 19.64 10.43 -2.90
N ASP A 202 19.05 11.49 -3.45
CA ASP A 202 19.42 12.02 -4.76
C ASP A 202 20.85 12.64 -4.77
N GLU A 203 21.46 12.85 -3.60
CA GLU A 203 22.82 13.36 -3.45
C GLU A 203 23.89 12.24 -3.36
N PHE A 204 23.47 10.97 -3.28
CA PHE A 204 24.37 9.83 -3.23
C PHE A 204 25.00 9.56 -4.61
N LYS A 205 26.16 10.17 -4.86
CA LYS A 205 26.88 10.08 -6.15
C LYS A 205 27.23 8.65 -6.57
N TRP A 206 27.46 7.75 -5.61
CA TRP A 206 27.75 6.33 -5.88
C TRP A 206 26.51 5.55 -6.32
N LEU A 207 25.31 6.05 -6.01
CA LEU A 207 24.05 5.40 -6.32
C LEU A 207 23.65 5.71 -7.78
N ASN A 208 24.15 4.90 -8.71
CA ASN A 208 23.85 4.99 -10.13
C ASN A 208 23.52 3.62 -10.73
N SER A 209 23.02 3.58 -11.97
CA SER A 209 22.63 2.34 -12.66
C SER A 209 23.77 1.40 -13.01
N SER A 210 25.03 1.85 -12.93
CA SER A 210 26.18 0.95 -13.08
C SER A 210 26.41 0.13 -11.81
N TYR A 211 26.08 0.70 -10.65
CA TYR A 211 26.30 0.08 -9.34
C TYR A 211 25.05 -0.60 -8.75
N CYS A 212 23.86 -0.06 -9.02
CA CYS A 212 22.59 -0.58 -8.51
C CYS A 212 21.79 -1.30 -9.60
N PRO A 213 21.65 -2.65 -9.54
CA PRO A 213 20.89 -3.42 -10.53
C PRO A 213 19.42 -2.99 -10.62
N VAL A 214 18.85 -2.54 -9.50
CA VAL A 214 17.46 -2.06 -9.42
C VAL A 214 17.30 -0.74 -10.17
N LEU A 215 18.23 0.21 -10.02
CA LEU A 215 18.24 1.44 -10.81
C LEU A 215 18.41 1.13 -12.30
N ARG A 216 19.31 0.23 -12.66
CA ARG A 216 19.48 -0.21 -14.04
C ARG A 216 18.19 -0.77 -14.63
N GLN A 217 17.47 -1.56 -13.85
CA GLN A 217 16.21 -2.15 -14.29
C GLN A 217 15.14 -1.07 -14.46
N LEU A 218 15.00 -0.13 -13.52
CA LEU A 218 13.92 0.85 -13.59
C LEU A 218 14.24 2.09 -14.45
N GLU A 219 15.51 2.29 -14.82
CA GLU A 219 15.93 3.17 -15.92
C GLU A 219 15.66 2.59 -17.32
N SER A 220 15.43 1.27 -17.43
CA SER A 220 15.20 0.61 -18.72
C SER A 220 13.95 1.14 -19.43
N ALA A 221 14.04 1.25 -20.75
CA ALA A 221 12.93 1.72 -21.58
C ALA A 221 11.68 0.82 -21.44
N ALA A 222 11.87 -0.48 -21.18
CA ALA A 222 10.78 -1.44 -20.95
C ALA A 222 10.00 -1.12 -19.67
N MET A 223 10.69 -0.82 -18.57
CA MET A 223 10.07 -0.43 -17.30
C MET A 223 9.45 0.98 -17.40
N LYS A 224 10.14 1.94 -18.03
CA LYS A 224 9.56 3.27 -18.24
C LYS A 224 8.25 3.20 -19.03
N ASN A 225 8.19 2.36 -20.07
CA ASN A 225 6.96 2.11 -20.84
C ASN A 225 5.89 1.37 -20.03
N TYR A 226 6.27 0.42 -19.17
CA TYR A 226 5.33 -0.38 -18.37
C TYR A 226 4.66 0.44 -17.24
N TYR A 227 5.38 1.41 -16.65
CA TYR A 227 4.88 2.22 -15.53
C TYR A 227 4.35 3.60 -15.93
N PHE A 228 4.95 4.27 -16.93
CA PHE A 228 4.66 5.69 -17.23
C PHE A 228 3.92 5.96 -18.54
N LYS A 229 3.67 4.95 -19.40
CA LYS A 229 2.76 5.15 -20.54
C LYS A 229 1.30 5.02 -20.09
N ALA A 230 0.60 6.15 -20.13
CA ALA A 230 -0.82 6.29 -19.81
C ALA A 230 -1.77 5.69 -20.87
N ASP A 231 -1.27 5.25 -22.02
CA ASP A 231 -2.10 4.78 -23.13
C ASP A 231 -1.98 3.28 -23.33
N HIS A 232 -2.90 2.50 -22.75
CA HIS A 232 -3.48 1.33 -23.42
C HIS A 232 -4.82 0.93 -22.75
N PRO A 233 -5.96 1.30 -23.37
CA PRO A 233 -7.27 0.72 -23.07
C PRO A 233 -7.41 -0.75 -23.48
N THR A 234 -6.37 -1.40 -24.05
CA THR A 234 -6.51 -2.72 -24.70
C THR A 234 -5.26 -3.59 -24.55
N THR A 235 -5.13 -4.29 -23.42
CA THR A 235 -4.57 -5.66 -23.41
C THR A 235 -5.30 -6.47 -22.35
N LEU A 236 -6.36 -7.12 -22.80
CA LEU A 236 -7.29 -7.95 -22.04
C LEU A 236 -6.80 -9.40 -21.83
N SER A 237 -5.50 -9.70 -21.99
CA SER A 237 -5.00 -11.09 -21.95
C SER A 237 -3.76 -11.35 -21.09
N SER A 238 -3.07 -10.34 -20.57
CA SER A 238 -1.97 -10.56 -19.60
C SER A 238 -2.56 -10.58 -18.19
N GLY A 239 -2.62 -11.78 -17.62
CA GLY A 239 -3.36 -12.11 -16.40
C GLY A 239 -3.11 -11.20 -15.20
N ALA A 240 -4.04 -11.31 -14.24
CA ALA A 240 -4.03 -10.65 -12.95
C ALA A 240 -2.75 -10.85 -12.12
N SER A 241 -1.80 -11.69 -12.57
CA SER A 241 -0.54 -12.00 -11.91
C SER A 241 0.48 -10.85 -11.90
N ASN A 242 0.40 -9.89 -12.84
CA ASN A 242 1.40 -8.82 -12.96
C ASN A 242 0.96 -7.46 -12.39
N LEU A 243 -0.27 -7.35 -11.88
CA LEU A 243 -0.78 -6.09 -11.31
C LEU A 243 -0.11 -5.72 -9.97
N LYS A 244 0.49 -6.71 -9.28
CA LYS A 244 1.22 -6.54 -8.00
C LYS A 244 2.45 -5.62 -8.15
N TYR A 245 3.02 -5.54 -9.36
CA TYR A 245 4.21 -4.74 -9.65
C TYR A 245 3.90 -3.24 -9.90
N ARG A 246 2.65 -2.81 -10.07
CA ARG A 246 2.31 -1.37 -10.24
C ARG A 246 2.33 -0.55 -8.95
N ASN A 247 3.06 -0.97 -7.91
CA ASN A 247 3.15 -0.22 -6.65
C ASN A 247 4.39 0.71 -6.70
N PRO A 248 4.21 2.05 -6.66
CA PRO A 248 5.31 3.02 -6.64
C PRO A 248 6.34 2.75 -5.53
N LYS A 249 5.94 2.13 -4.41
CA LYS A 249 6.89 1.73 -3.35
C LYS A 249 7.96 0.74 -3.84
N TYR A 250 7.66 -0.13 -4.80
CA TYR A 250 8.67 -1.04 -5.38
C TYR A 250 9.70 -0.31 -6.26
N LEU A 251 9.35 0.88 -6.76
CA LEU A 251 10.24 1.76 -7.51
C LEU A 251 10.95 2.77 -6.60
N SER A 252 10.53 2.93 -5.34
CA SER A 252 11.17 3.85 -4.41
C SER A 252 12.56 3.32 -4.05
N MET A 253 13.58 4.10 -4.39
CA MET A 253 14.97 3.76 -4.09
C MET A 253 15.24 3.65 -2.58
N LEU A 254 14.45 4.35 -1.75
CA LEU A 254 14.53 4.26 -0.29
C LEU A 254 14.37 2.82 0.21
N ASN A 255 13.51 2.02 -0.44
CA ASN A 255 13.31 0.62 -0.07
C ASN A 255 14.48 -0.29 -0.42
N HIS A 256 15.34 0.11 -1.35
CA HIS A 256 16.48 -0.68 -1.81
C HIS A 256 17.80 -0.23 -1.17
N LEU A 257 17.86 0.99 -0.63
CA LEU A 257 19.06 1.52 0.03
C LEU A 257 19.55 0.66 1.19
N ARG A 258 18.66 -0.07 1.86
CA ARG A 258 19.03 -0.94 2.99
C ARG A 258 20.01 -2.05 2.63
N PHE A 259 20.10 -2.44 1.36
CA PHE A 259 21.12 -3.38 0.89
C PHE A 259 22.52 -2.74 0.78
N TYR A 260 22.59 -1.42 0.85
CA TYR A 260 23.81 -0.63 0.64
C TYR A 260 24.24 0.12 1.91
N LEU A 261 23.75 -0.28 3.09
CA LEU A 261 24.16 0.37 4.35
C LEU A 261 25.68 0.47 4.55
N PRO A 262 26.51 -0.53 4.20
CA PRO A 262 27.96 -0.39 4.29
C PRO A 262 28.54 0.67 3.35
N GLN A 263 27.90 0.91 2.20
CA GLN A 263 28.31 1.96 1.26
C GLN A 263 27.82 3.34 1.70
N VAL A 264 26.64 3.41 2.34
CA VAL A 264 26.11 4.66 2.89
C VAL A 264 26.95 5.08 4.12
N TYR A 265 27.26 4.16 5.02
CA TYR A 265 27.97 4.44 6.27
C TYR A 265 29.24 3.56 6.46
N PRO A 266 30.27 3.74 5.62
CA PRO A 266 31.46 2.89 5.64
C PRO A 266 32.34 3.05 6.89
N LYS A 267 32.14 4.10 7.68
CA LYS A 267 32.93 4.40 8.89
C LYS A 267 32.36 3.81 10.18
N LEU A 268 31.23 3.11 10.09
CA LEU A 268 30.53 2.55 11.24
C LEU A 268 30.70 1.04 11.31
N ASP A 269 31.07 0.55 12.48
CA ASP A 269 31.25 -0.89 12.72
C ASP A 269 29.92 -1.64 12.76
N LYS A 270 28.88 -1.01 13.33
CA LYS A 270 27.53 -1.55 13.49
C LYS A 270 26.49 -0.45 13.25
N ILE A 271 25.48 -0.79 12.45
CA ILE A 271 24.30 0.06 12.27
C ILE A 271 23.03 -0.77 12.35
N LEU A 272 21.98 -0.18 12.95
CA LEU A 272 20.67 -0.79 13.06
C LEU A 272 19.69 -0.16 12.07
N PHE A 273 19.15 -0.94 11.15
CA PHE A 273 18.09 -0.48 10.27
C PHE A 273 16.72 -0.61 10.92
N LEU A 274 15.94 0.47 10.88
CA LEU A 274 14.55 0.54 11.32
C LEU A 274 13.65 0.82 10.11
N ASP A 275 12.63 -0.02 9.90
CA ASP A 275 11.55 0.31 8.96
C ASP A 275 10.69 1.46 9.52
N ASP A 276 9.95 2.16 8.66
CA ASP A 276 9.15 3.34 9.05
C ASP A 276 7.76 3.00 9.62
N ASP A 277 7.38 1.72 9.63
CA ASP A 277 6.09 1.22 10.12
C ASP A 277 6.17 0.54 11.48
N ILE A 278 7.21 0.84 12.27
CA ILE A 278 7.42 0.27 13.60
C ILE A 278 7.17 1.29 14.72
N VAL A 279 6.92 0.76 15.94
CA VAL A 279 6.93 1.54 17.18
C VAL A 279 7.82 0.81 18.18
N VAL A 280 8.89 1.46 18.61
CA VAL A 280 9.83 0.87 19.56
C VAL A 280 9.26 1.00 20.97
N GLN A 281 9.15 -0.11 21.69
CA GLN A 281 8.57 -0.17 23.03
C GLN A 281 9.59 -0.43 24.15
N LYS A 282 10.85 -0.69 23.79
CA LYS A 282 11.94 -0.98 24.74
C LYS A 282 13.26 -0.46 24.21
N ASP A 283 14.20 -0.26 25.12
CA ASP A 283 15.57 0.10 24.81
C ASP A 283 16.21 -0.93 23.86
N LEU A 284 16.69 -0.46 22.70
CA LEU A 284 17.28 -1.29 21.65
C LEU A 284 18.79 -1.52 21.81
N THR A 285 19.44 -0.90 22.80
CA THR A 285 20.92 -0.90 22.89
C THR A 285 21.49 -2.30 23.09
N GLY A 286 20.71 -3.22 23.68
CA GLY A 286 21.08 -4.63 23.82
C GLY A 286 21.40 -5.34 22.50
N LEU A 287 20.87 -4.84 21.37
CA LEU A 287 21.13 -5.39 20.04
C LEU A 287 22.58 -5.23 19.60
N TRP A 288 23.27 -4.17 20.02
CA TRP A 288 24.68 -3.98 19.68
C TRP A 288 25.59 -5.01 20.35
N ALA A 289 25.17 -5.58 21.48
CA ALA A 289 25.92 -6.60 22.23
C ALA A 289 25.74 -8.02 21.65
N VAL A 290 24.85 -8.22 20.68
CA VAL A 290 24.64 -9.51 20.03
C VAL A 290 25.89 -9.88 19.22
N ASP A 291 26.41 -11.09 19.45
CA ASP A 291 27.45 -11.69 18.63
C ASP A 291 26.82 -12.24 17.34
N LEU A 292 27.29 -11.75 16.20
CA LEU A 292 26.83 -12.19 14.88
C LEU A 292 27.60 -13.43 14.39
N HIS A 293 28.53 -13.99 15.17
CA HIS A 293 29.31 -15.19 14.83
C HIS A 293 29.98 -15.10 13.44
N GLY A 294 30.56 -13.94 13.15
CA GLY A 294 31.20 -13.66 11.86
C GLY A 294 30.23 -13.44 10.69
N LYS A 295 28.91 -13.33 10.94
CA LYS A 295 27.92 -12.95 9.92
C LYS A 295 27.85 -11.43 9.77
N VAL A 296 27.65 -10.99 8.53
CA VAL A 296 27.54 -9.56 8.17
C VAL A 296 26.24 -8.94 8.67
N ASN A 297 25.16 -9.73 8.76
CA ASN A 297 23.84 -9.25 9.14
C ASN A 297 23.19 -10.17 10.18
N GLY A 298 22.47 -9.57 11.13
CA GLY A 298 21.48 -10.22 11.98
C GLY A 298 20.07 -9.69 11.68
N ALA A 299 19.06 -10.55 11.80
CA ALA A 299 17.64 -10.21 11.64
C ALA A 299 16.80 -11.02 12.64
N VAL A 300 15.60 -10.52 12.95
CA VAL A 300 14.64 -11.24 13.80
C VAL A 300 13.93 -12.33 13.00
N GLU A 301 13.70 -13.49 13.63
CA GLU A 301 12.87 -14.55 13.07
C GLU A 301 11.39 -14.19 13.20
N THR A 302 10.65 -14.28 12.10
CA THR A 302 9.21 -13.98 12.10
C THR A 302 8.40 -15.16 12.64
N CYS A 303 7.49 -14.89 13.57
CA CYS A 303 6.56 -15.89 14.11
C CYS A 303 5.41 -16.14 13.10
N GLY A 304 5.45 -17.24 12.35
CA GLY A 304 4.38 -17.63 11.41
C GLY A 304 4.70 -18.90 10.63
N GLU A 305 3.74 -19.43 9.85
CA GLU A 305 3.99 -20.60 9.00
C GLU A 305 5.17 -20.31 8.06
N SER A 306 6.07 -21.28 7.99
CA SER A 306 7.22 -21.30 7.11
C SER A 306 6.80 -20.95 5.69
N PHE A 307 7.21 -19.77 5.21
CA PHE A 307 7.33 -19.55 3.78
C PHE A 307 8.36 -20.56 3.27
N HIS A 308 7.89 -21.74 2.85
CA HIS A 308 8.65 -22.95 2.45
C HIS A 308 9.45 -22.77 1.15
N ARG A 309 10.23 -21.70 1.04
CA ARG A 309 11.07 -21.48 -0.13
C ARG A 309 12.31 -20.62 0.10
N PHE A 310 12.57 -20.11 1.31
CA PHE A 310 13.77 -19.28 1.52
C PHE A 310 15.07 -20.08 1.38
N ASP A 311 15.06 -21.32 1.84
CA ASP A 311 16.14 -22.31 1.77
C ASP A 311 16.57 -22.70 0.34
N LYS A 312 15.75 -22.45 -0.70
CA LYS A 312 16.11 -22.75 -2.11
C LYS A 312 16.61 -21.56 -2.94
N TYR A 313 16.49 -20.32 -2.44
CA TYR A 313 16.98 -19.13 -3.14
C TYR A 313 18.33 -18.61 -2.62
N LEU A 314 18.89 -19.26 -1.60
CA LEU A 314 20.07 -18.80 -0.87
C LEU A 314 21.31 -19.59 -1.28
N ASN A 315 21.90 -19.22 -2.42
CA ASN A 315 23.34 -19.38 -2.63
C ASN A 315 23.89 -17.98 -2.89
N SER A 316 24.73 -17.53 -1.96
CA SER A 316 25.38 -16.22 -1.90
C SER A 316 24.46 -15.05 -1.52
N GLN A 317 24.69 -14.55 -0.30
CA GLN A 317 24.43 -13.21 0.23
C GLN A 317 23.08 -12.54 -0.12
N ILE A 318 22.39 -12.13 0.96
CA ILE A 318 21.26 -11.18 1.03
C ILE A 318 19.87 -11.83 1.08
N LEU A 319 19.23 -11.68 2.25
CA LEU A 319 17.81 -11.35 2.29
C LEU A 319 17.44 -10.57 3.56
N ILE A 320 16.66 -9.52 3.34
CA ILE A 320 15.90 -8.71 4.28
C ILE A 320 14.45 -9.20 4.25
N LEU A 321 13.78 -9.33 5.40
CA LEU A 321 12.41 -8.85 5.62
C LEU A 321 11.97 -9.02 7.08
N GLN A 322 11.58 -7.87 7.65
CA GLN A 322 10.81 -7.58 8.85
C GLN A 322 11.46 -7.82 10.22
N GLU A 323 11.49 -6.72 10.98
CA GLU A 323 12.01 -6.51 12.33
C GLU A 323 13.54 -6.55 12.44
N THR A 324 14.11 -5.35 12.29
CA THR A 324 15.42 -4.94 12.83
C THR A 324 16.63 -5.66 12.24
N LEU A 325 17.31 -5.01 11.29
CA LEU A 325 18.58 -5.51 10.73
C LEU A 325 19.77 -4.88 11.45
N ILE A 326 20.66 -5.68 12.02
CA ILE A 326 21.99 -5.21 12.47
C ILE A 326 22.98 -5.58 11.37
N GLN A 327 23.71 -4.61 10.82
CA GLN A 327 24.75 -4.84 9.82
C GLN A 327 26.13 -4.45 10.37
N THR A 328 27.13 -5.32 10.18
CA THR A 328 28.54 -5.08 10.53
C THR A 328 29.45 -5.00 9.31
N HIS A 329 30.47 -4.14 9.35
CA HIS A 329 31.54 -4.14 8.34
C HIS A 329 32.47 -5.35 8.51
N VAL A 330 32.93 -5.95 7.41
CA VAL A 330 33.99 -6.96 7.41
C VAL A 330 35.08 -6.47 6.46
N ASP A 331 36.23 -6.11 7.01
CA ASP A 331 37.42 -5.83 6.22
C ASP A 331 37.94 -7.14 5.61
N GLY A 332 37.97 -7.19 4.28
CA GLY A 332 38.67 -8.22 3.51
C GLY A 332 37.87 -9.48 3.22
N LEU A 333 37.42 -9.60 1.96
CA LEU A 333 37.36 -10.83 1.13
C LEU A 333 36.74 -10.48 -0.23
N MET A 334 37.45 -9.65 -1.00
CA MET A 334 37.39 -9.66 -2.47
C MET A 334 38.83 -9.49 -2.97
N GLU A 335 39.54 -10.61 -3.03
CA GLU A 335 40.49 -10.85 -4.13
C GLU A 335 39.75 -11.62 -5.23
#